data_AF-A0A0G0X2K3-F1
#
_entry.id   AF-A0A0G0X2K3-F1
#
_cell.length_a   1.000
_cell.length_b   1.000
_cell.length_c   1.000
_cell.angle_alpha   90.00
_cell.angle_beta   90.00
_cell.angle_gamma   90.00
#
_symmetry.space_group_name_H-M   'P 1'
#
loop_
_entity.id
_entity.type
_entity.pdbx_description
1 polymer ?
#
loop_
_entity_poly.entity_id
_entity_poly.type
_entity_poly.pdbx_seq_one_letter_code
_entity_poly.pdbx_strand_id
1 'polypeptide(L)'
;MEEAVATATQMVAQSGLWTSAISSNMLAGLTIALGVIFPALAIGKIGAKAMESIGRNPEAAPKVQTAMILSIAFAEAVAIYVLVIALLIKFVN
;
A
#
# COMPACT_ATOMS: atom_id res chain seq x y z
N MET A 1 36.49 -33.25 5.29
CA MET A 1 35.93 -33.10 3.92
C MET A 1 34.41 -32.94 3.95
N GLU A 2 33.69 -33.75 4.72
CA GLU A 2 32.22 -33.66 4.86
C GLU A 2 31.72 -32.30 5.40
N GLU A 3 32.41 -31.75 6.39
CA GLU A 3 32.10 -30.42 6.96
C GLU A 3 32.31 -29.26 5.95
N ALA A 4 33.31 -29.40 5.07
CA ALA A 4 33.59 -28.42 4.01
C ALA A 4 32.51 -28.47 2.91
N VAL A 5 31.99 -29.67 2.59
CA VAL A 5 30.89 -29.86 1.64
C VAL A 5 29.57 -29.35 2.23
N ALA A 6 29.31 -29.57 3.53
CA ALA A 6 28.14 -29.02 4.22
C ALA A 6 28.18 -27.48 4.24
N THR A 7 29.34 -26.89 4.52
CA THR A 7 29.54 -25.43 4.51
C THR A 7 29.32 -24.86 3.10
N ALA A 8 29.89 -25.47 2.07
CA ALA A 8 29.69 -25.04 0.68
C ALA A 8 28.21 -25.14 0.25
N THR A 9 27.50 -26.18 0.69
CA THR A 9 26.07 -26.36 0.41
C THR A 9 25.22 -25.29 1.11
N GLN A 10 25.53 -24.95 2.37
CA GLN A 10 24.88 -23.87 3.12
C GLN A 10 25.11 -22.50 2.46
N MET A 11 26.32 -22.25 1.95
CA MET A 11 26.64 -20.99 1.25
C MET A 11 25.88 -20.84 -0.08
N VAL A 12 25.70 -21.93 -0.84
CA VAL A 12 24.89 -21.92 -2.07
C VAL A 12 23.41 -21.76 -1.77
N ALA A 13 22.91 -22.36 -0.69
CA ALA A 13 21.53 -22.14 -0.24
C ALA A 13 21.31 -20.68 0.22
N GLN A 14 22.29 -20.09 0.91
CA GLN A 14 22.21 -18.73 1.41
C GLN A 14 22.27 -17.68 0.28
N SER A 15 23.05 -17.90 -0.78
CA SER A 15 23.16 -16.96 -1.91
C SER A 15 21.83 -16.74 -2.65
N GLY A 16 20.97 -17.75 -2.73
CA GLY A 16 19.62 -17.64 -3.30
C GLY A 16 18.60 -16.88 -2.43
N LEU A 17 18.84 -16.81 -1.11
CA LEU A 17 17.95 -16.09 -0.18
C LEU A 17 18.12 -14.57 -0.27
N TRP A 18 19.34 -14.09 -0.53
CA TRP A 18 19.59 -12.65 -0.64
C TRP A 18 19.00 -12.06 -1.94
N THR A 19 19.01 -12.82 -3.05
CA THR A 19 18.43 -12.37 -4.31
C THR A 19 16.90 -12.36 -4.26
N SER A 20 16.26 -13.36 -3.66
CA SER A 20 14.81 -13.37 -3.46
C SER A 20 14.36 -12.27 -2.50
N ALA A 21 15.06 -12.07 -1.38
CA ALA A 21 14.70 -11.05 -0.40
C ALA A 21 14.79 -9.61 -0.96
N ILE A 22 15.80 -9.31 -1.77
CA ILE A 22 15.91 -8.01 -2.45
C ILE A 22 14.75 -7.83 -3.43
N SER A 23 14.41 -8.88 -4.19
CA SER A 23 13.29 -8.84 -5.14
C SER A 23 11.94 -8.63 -4.46
N SER A 24 11.65 -9.34 -3.36
CA SER A 24 10.38 -9.20 -2.62
C SER A 24 10.23 -7.82 -1.99
N ASN A 25 11.30 -7.23 -1.46
CA ASN A 25 11.26 -5.87 -0.92
C ASN A 25 10.94 -4.82 -1.99
N MET A 26 11.58 -4.95 -3.15
CA MET A 26 11.35 -4.05 -4.28
C MET A 26 9.92 -4.19 -4.84
N LEU A 27 9.43 -5.43 -4.97
CA LEU A 27 8.08 -5.70 -5.45
C LEU A 27 7.01 -5.18 -4.48
N ALA A 28 7.19 -5.40 -3.17
CA ALA A 28 6.28 -4.85 -2.15
C ALA A 28 6.26 -3.32 -2.18
N GLY A 29 7.43 -2.68 -2.25
CA GLY A 29 7.55 -1.23 -2.34
C GLY A 29 6.89 -0.66 -3.60
N LEU A 30 7.10 -1.29 -4.76
CA LEU A 30 6.49 -0.87 -6.02
C LEU A 30 4.97 -1.05 -6.02
N THR A 31 4.48 -2.15 -5.41
CA THR A 31 3.04 -2.42 -5.27
C THR A 31 2.35 -1.30 -4.51
N ILE A 32 2.90 -0.88 -3.35
CA ILE A 32 2.38 0.26 -2.60
C ILE A 32 2.46 1.54 -3.44
N ALA A 33 3.64 1.86 -3.98
CA ALA A 33 3.89 3.12 -4.68
C ALA A 33 2.93 3.34 -5.85
N LEU A 34 2.62 2.29 -6.61
CA LEU A 34 1.68 2.37 -7.72
C LEU A 34 0.22 2.27 -7.28
N GLY A 35 -0.09 1.40 -6.32
CA GLY A 35 -1.47 1.11 -5.95
C GLY A 35 -2.17 2.23 -5.16
N VAL A 36 -1.41 3.07 -4.42
CA VAL A 36 -2.00 4.17 -3.64
C VAL A 36 -2.27 5.44 -4.44
N ILE A 37 -1.80 5.53 -5.69
CA ILE A 37 -1.95 6.74 -6.53
C ILE A 37 -3.42 7.09 -6.73
N PHE A 38 -4.25 6.11 -7.09
CA PHE A 38 -5.67 6.36 -7.37
C PHE A 38 -6.47 6.72 -6.11
N PRO A 39 -6.35 6.00 -4.98
CA PRO A 39 -6.95 6.43 -3.71
C PRO A 39 -6.53 7.84 -3.29
N ALA A 40 -5.24 8.17 -3.37
CA ALA A 40 -4.74 9.50 -3.01
C ALA A 40 -5.39 10.61 -3.86
N LEU A 41 -5.48 10.40 -5.18
CA LEU A 41 -6.13 11.34 -6.09
C LEU A 41 -7.64 11.46 -5.83
N ALA A 42 -8.31 10.35 -5.52
CA ALA A 42 -9.74 10.35 -5.20
C ALA A 42 -10.01 11.13 -3.92
N ILE A 43 -9.27 10.86 -2.85
CA ILE A 43 -9.39 11.55 -1.55
C ILE A 43 -9.15 13.05 -1.72
N GLY A 44 -8.09 13.44 -2.44
CA GLY A 44 -7.80 14.84 -2.72
C GLY A 44 -8.94 15.56 -3.44
N LYS A 45 -9.53 14.92 -4.46
CA LYS A 45 -10.68 15.48 -5.20
C LYS A 45 -11.94 15.58 -4.33
N ILE A 46 -12.25 14.56 -3.55
CA ILE A 46 -13.42 14.54 -2.66
C ILE A 46 -13.29 15.66 -1.62
N GLY A 47 -12.12 15.76 -0.97
CA GLY A 47 -11.86 16.81 0.02
C GLY A 47 -11.98 18.22 -0.57
N ALA A 48 -11.37 18.46 -1.73
CA ALA A 48 -11.46 19.76 -2.40
C ALA A 48 -12.90 20.15 -2.73
N LYS A 49 -13.70 19.22 -3.27
CA LYS A 49 -15.10 19.47 -3.61
C LYS A 49 -16.01 19.64 -2.41
N ALA A 50 -15.74 18.90 -1.33
CA ALA A 50 -16.43 19.10 -0.07
C ALA A 50 -16.17 20.51 0.49
N MET A 51 -14.91 20.97 0.49
CA MET A 51 -14.57 22.31 0.97
C MET A 51 -15.19 23.41 0.10
N GLU A 52 -15.18 23.25 -1.24
CA GLU A 52 -15.87 24.19 -2.16
C GLU A 52 -17.37 24.28 -1.85
N SER A 53 -18.03 23.14 -1.60
CA SER A 53 -19.45 23.10 -1.27
C SER A 53 -19.75 23.75 0.09
N ILE A 54 -18.91 23.49 1.10
CA ILE A 54 -19.05 24.06 2.44
C ILE A 54 -18.82 25.56 2.43
N GLY A 55 -17.82 26.03 1.68
CA GLY A 55 -17.54 27.46 1.55
C GLY A 55 -18.70 28.23 0.89
N ARG A 56 -19.44 27.61 -0.04
CA ARG A 56 -20.64 28.20 -0.66
C ARG A 56 -21.87 28.15 0.23
N ASN A 57 -22.02 27.09 1.02
CA ASN A 57 -23.14 26.94 1.94
C ASN A 57 -22.67 26.35 3.28
N PRO A 58 -22.30 27.21 4.25
CA PRO A 58 -21.81 26.76 5.56
C PRO A 58 -22.82 25.94 6.35
N GLU A 59 -24.12 26.18 6.18
CA GLU A 59 -25.19 25.45 6.88
C GLU A 59 -25.28 23.98 6.42
N ALA A 60 -24.83 23.67 5.20
CA ALA A 60 -24.78 22.31 4.68
C ALA A 60 -23.58 21.49 5.19
N ALA A 61 -22.66 22.10 5.96
CA ALA A 61 -21.41 21.46 6.37
C ALA A 61 -21.57 20.10 7.05
N PRO A 62 -22.50 19.90 8.01
CA PRO A 62 -22.65 18.60 8.66
C PRO A 62 -22.98 17.47 7.68
N LYS A 63 -23.88 17.73 6.73
CA LYS A 63 -24.29 16.73 5.71
C LYS A 63 -23.17 16.44 4.72
N VAL A 64 -22.46 17.49 4.26
CA VAL A 64 -21.34 17.34 3.32
C VAL A 64 -20.19 16.58 3.97
N GLN A 65 -19.86 16.86 5.24
CA GLN A 65 -18.81 16.14 5.96
C GLN A 65 -19.13 14.65 6.10
N THR A 66 -20.37 14.28 6.44
CA THR A 66 -20.78 12.87 6.52
C THR A 66 -20.58 12.15 5.18
N ALA A 67 -21.04 12.75 4.08
CA ALA A 67 -20.89 12.16 2.75
C ALA A 67 -19.41 12.08 2.31
N MET A 68 -18.63 13.12 2.62
CA MET A 68 -17.19 13.18 2.34
C MET A 68 -16.44 12.07 3.07
N ILE A 69 -16.64 11.91 4.38
CA ILE A 69 -15.95 10.89 5.19
C ILE A 69 -16.30 9.49 4.68
N LEU A 70 -17.58 9.22 4.39
CA LEU A 70 -18.01 7.92 3.86
C LEU A 70 -17.34 7.63 2.50
N SER A 71 -17.28 8.63 1.62
CA SER A 71 -16.62 8.49 0.31
C SER A 71 -15.11 8.25 0.43
N ILE A 72 -14.45 8.95 1.36
CA ILE A 72 -13.02 8.74 1.67
C ILE A 72 -12.79 7.35 2.24
N ALA A 73 -13.66 6.85 3.14
CA ALA A 73 -13.55 5.52 3.70
C ALA A 73 -13.63 4.42 2.62
N PHE A 74 -14.50 4.58 1.63
CA PHE A 74 -14.54 3.66 0.48
C PHE A 74 -13.29 3.76 -0.41
N ALA A 75 -12.75 4.96 -0.61
CA ALA A 75 -11.49 5.11 -1.35
C ALA A 75 -10.31 4.46 -0.60
N GLU A 76 -10.27 4.59 0.72
CA GLU A 76 -9.29 3.94 1.60
C GLU A 76 -9.42 2.41 1.61
N ALA A 77 -10.64 1.86 1.50
CA ALA A 77 -10.82 0.41 1.43
C ALA A 77 -10.04 -0.21 0.26
N VAL A 78 -9.92 0.50 -0.87
CA VAL A 78 -9.10 0.08 -2.01
C VAL A 78 -7.60 0.21 -1.70
N ALA A 79 -7.17 1.27 -1.02
CA ALA A 79 -5.78 1.43 -0.58
C ALA A 79 -5.34 0.33 0.41
N ILE A 80 -6.23 -0.06 1.32
CA ILE A 80 -5.99 -1.16 2.27
C ILE A 80 -5.81 -2.48 1.52
N TYR A 81 -6.54 -2.73 0.43
CA TYR A 81 -6.34 -3.93 -0.37
C TYR A 81 -4.92 -3.99 -0.96
N VAL A 82 -4.42 -2.86 -1.48
CA VAL A 82 -3.02 -2.74 -1.96
C VAL A 82 -2.03 -2.98 -0.82
N LEU A 83 -2.27 -2.41 0.36
CA LEU A 83 -1.45 -2.63 1.55
C LEU A 83 -1.39 -4.12 1.93
N VAL A 84 -2.53 -4.80 1.94
CA VAL A 84 -2.62 -6.24 2.24
C VAL A 84 -1.78 -7.03 1.24
N ILE A 85 -1.91 -6.78 -0.07
CA ILE A 85 -1.11 -7.49 -1.08
C ILE A 85 0.39 -7.23 -0.91
N ALA A 86 0.80 -5.99 -0.63
CA ALA A 86 2.21 -5.69 -0.37
C ALA A 86 2.76 -6.40 0.87
N LEU A 87 1.95 -6.51 1.94
CA LEU A 87 2.31 -7.27 3.13
C LEU A 87 2.43 -8.77 2.83
N LEU A 88 1.54 -9.33 2.01
CA LEU A 88 1.64 -10.71 1.56
C LEU A 88 2.93 -10.96 0.77
N ILE A 89 3.29 -10.07 -0.17
CA ILE A 89 4.56 -10.15 -0.91
C ILE A 89 5.77 -10.08 0.03
N LYS A 90 5.67 -9.29 1.11
CA LYS A 90 6.79 -9.08 2.03
C LYS A 90 7.00 -10.24 3.01
N PHE A 91 5.92 -10.88 3.47
CA PHE A 91 5.98 -11.82 4.60
C PHE A 91 5.60 -13.26 4.26
N VAL A 92 4.95 -13.50 3.12
CA VAL A 92 4.48 -14.83 2.72
C VAL A 92 5.28 -15.39 1.53
N ASN A 93 6.02 -14.53 0.80
CA ASN A 93 6.77 -14.88 -0.41
C ASN A 93 8.28 -14.98 -0.18
#